data_AF-A0A523TLC1-F1
#
_entry.id   AF-A0A523TLC1-F1
#
_cell.length_a   1.000
_cell.length_b   1.000
_cell.length_c   1.000
_cell.angle_alpha   90.00
_cell.angle_beta   90.00
_cell.angle_gamma   90.00
#
_symmetry.space_group_name_H-M   'P 1'
#
loop_
_entity.id
_entity.type
_entity.pdbx_description
1 polymer ?
#
loop_
_entity_poly.entity_id
_entity_poly.type
_entity_poly.pdbx_seq_one_letter_code
_entity_poly.pdbx_strand_id
1 'polypeptide(L)'
;MTKDRDTNDRATKWIRRIARIWSFPIIVYALMMLTGYAWNWVTTGKADPYVVEGTSFVEALPPILMFLSVLGLGIAWRWEKLGGAIALVFQLATLLVLLIQIPITQDFPRSAIPYLMLVIVAIPGILFLVGWWRSRGMPTS
;
A
#
# COMPACT_ATOMS: atom_id res chain seq x y z
N MET A 1 14.18 30.01 22.59
CA MET A 1 13.14 29.61 21.61
C MET A 1 13.69 28.76 20.45
N THR A 2 14.73 27.94 20.70
CA THR A 2 15.41 27.10 19.70
C THR A 2 15.16 25.61 19.89
N LYS A 3 14.79 25.20 21.11
CA LYS A 3 14.59 23.79 21.49
C LYS A 3 13.47 23.11 20.69
N ASP A 4 12.37 23.83 20.44
CA ASP A 4 11.20 23.29 19.73
C ASP A 4 11.47 22.91 18.27
N ARG A 5 12.23 23.73 17.53
CA ARG A 5 12.53 23.47 16.11
C ARG A 5 13.38 22.22 15.92
N ASP A 6 14.32 21.99 16.82
CA ASP A 6 15.26 20.87 16.74
C ASP A 6 14.57 19.52 17.04
N THR A 7 13.66 19.50 18.03
CA THR A 7 12.81 18.33 18.29
C THR A 7 11.85 18.01 17.15
N ASN A 8 11.29 19.02 16.49
CA ASN A 8 10.33 18.80 15.40
C ASN A 8 11.01 18.24 14.14
N ASP A 9 12.24 18.69 13.83
CA ASP A 9 13.01 18.14 12.70
C ASP A 9 13.45 16.69 12.97
N ARG A 10 13.87 16.39 14.21
CA ARG A 10 14.24 15.03 14.63
C ARG A 10 13.06 14.07 14.57
N ALA A 11 11.89 14.49 15.05
CA ALA A 11 10.65 13.70 14.97
C ALA A 11 10.25 13.43 13.52
N THR A 12 10.36 14.42 12.64
CA THR A 12 10.02 14.27 11.21
C THR A 12 10.96 13.31 10.48
N LYS A 13 12.26 13.34 10.79
CA LYS A 13 13.23 12.36 10.29
C LYS A 13 12.94 10.95 10.80
N TRP A 14 12.55 10.82 12.07
CA TRP A 14 12.20 9.53 12.68
C TRP A 14 10.96 8.89 12.04
N ILE A 15 9.89 9.66 11.82
CA ILE A 15 8.66 9.20 11.15
C ILE A 15 8.96 8.67 9.76
N ARG A 16 9.81 9.36 8.99
CA ARG A 16 10.23 8.90 7.64
C ARG A 16 11.04 7.61 7.67
N ARG A 17 11.89 7.45 8.68
CA ARG A 17 12.70 6.24 8.83
C ARG A 17 11.84 5.03 9.18
N ILE A 18 10.88 5.21 10.10
CA ILE A 18 9.86 4.20 10.41
C ILE A 18 9.09 3.83 9.13
N ALA A 19 8.52 4.81 8.42
CA ALA A 19 7.72 4.56 7.22
C ALA A 19 8.48 3.72 6.18
N ARG A 20 9.77 4.00 5.97
CA ARG A 20 10.64 3.23 5.05
C ARG A 20 10.93 1.81 5.54
N ILE A 21 11.17 1.63 6.83
CA ILE A 21 11.39 0.30 7.43
C ILE A 21 10.12 -0.55 7.28
N TRP A 22 8.95 0.03 7.48
CA TRP A 22 7.67 -0.68 7.33
C TRP A 22 7.25 -0.89 5.87
N SER A 23 7.62 0.00 4.95
CA SER A 23 7.33 -0.18 3.51
C SER A 23 8.20 -1.26 2.86
N PHE A 24 9.45 -1.42 3.31
CA PHE A 24 10.41 -2.34 2.72
C PHE A 24 9.91 -3.80 2.63
N PRO A 25 9.43 -4.46 3.71
CA PRO A 25 8.94 -5.83 3.63
C PRO A 25 7.71 -5.97 2.71
N ILE A 26 6.84 -4.96 2.67
CA ILE A 26 5.65 -4.96 1.78
C ILE A 26 6.09 -4.95 0.30
N ILE A 27 7.06 -4.09 -0.04
CA ILE A 27 7.61 -4.00 -1.40
C ILE A 27 8.31 -5.31 -1.78
N VAL A 28 9.15 -5.85 -0.90
CA VAL A 28 9.86 -7.12 -1.15
C VAL A 28 8.87 -8.26 -1.35
N TYR A 29 7.84 -8.37 -0.51
CA TYR A 29 6.80 -9.39 -0.65
C TYR A 29 6.06 -9.27 -1.98
N ALA A 30 5.65 -8.07 -2.39
CA ALA A 30 4.98 -7.84 -3.67
C ALA A 30 5.87 -8.18 -4.87
N LEU A 31 7.16 -7.83 -4.83
CA LEU A 31 8.12 -8.19 -5.88
C LEU A 31 8.35 -9.69 -5.95
N MET A 32 8.44 -10.37 -4.80
CA MET A 32 8.58 -11.82 -4.74
C MET A 32 7.37 -12.51 -5.37
N MET A 33 6.16 -12.06 -5.04
CA MET A 33 4.91 -12.55 -5.65
C MET A 33 4.89 -12.31 -7.16
N LEU A 34 5.24 -11.11 -7.62
CA LEU A 34 5.27 -10.80 -9.05
C LEU A 34 6.31 -11.66 -9.80
N THR A 35 7.47 -11.87 -9.20
CA THR A 35 8.52 -12.73 -9.78
C THR A 35 8.04 -14.18 -9.86
N GLY A 36 7.35 -14.68 -8.82
CA GLY A 36 6.74 -16.00 -8.82
C GLY A 36 5.69 -16.16 -9.93
N TYR A 37 4.81 -15.17 -10.09
CA TYR A 37 3.80 -15.15 -11.16
C TYR A 37 4.44 -15.10 -12.55
N ALA A 38 5.43 -14.23 -12.75
CA ALA A 38 6.13 -14.12 -14.03
C ALA A 38 6.91 -15.40 -14.36
N TRP A 39 7.56 -16.00 -13.37
CA TRP A 39 8.27 -17.27 -13.53
C TRP A 39 7.33 -18.41 -13.89
N ASN A 40 6.18 -18.51 -13.20
CA ASN A 40 5.17 -19.50 -13.50
C ASN A 40 4.54 -19.29 -14.89
N TRP A 41 4.32 -18.04 -15.31
CA TRP A 41 3.89 -17.73 -16.66
C TRP A 41 4.90 -18.23 -17.71
N VAL A 42 6.19 -17.93 -17.52
CA VAL A 42 7.25 -18.28 -18.48
C VAL A 42 7.46 -19.79 -18.55
N THR A 43 7.39 -20.49 -17.41
CA THR A 43 7.68 -21.93 -17.33
C THR A 43 6.48 -22.80 -17.67
N THR A 44 5.27 -22.37 -17.31
CA THR A 44 4.05 -23.18 -17.42
C THR A 44 3.11 -22.69 -18.54
N GLY A 45 3.36 -21.50 -19.11
CA GLY A 45 2.49 -20.86 -20.10
C GLY A 45 1.16 -20.35 -19.52
N LYS A 46 0.97 -20.45 -18.20
CA LYS A 46 -0.22 -20.01 -17.45
C LYS A 46 0.23 -19.20 -16.25
N ALA A 47 -0.35 -18.00 -16.08
CA ALA A 47 -0.06 -17.12 -14.95
C ALA A 47 -0.36 -17.80 -13.61
N ASP A 48 -1.49 -18.50 -13.55
CA ASP A 48 -2.00 -19.17 -12.37
C ASP A 48 -2.53 -20.56 -12.78
N PRO A 49 -1.99 -21.66 -12.25
CA PRO A 49 -2.45 -23.00 -12.56
C PRO A 49 -3.84 -23.30 -11.95
N TYR A 50 -4.29 -22.49 -10.99
CA TYR A 50 -5.53 -22.67 -10.24
C TYR A 50 -6.63 -21.65 -10.60
N VAL A 51 -6.40 -20.78 -11.59
CA VAL A 51 -7.46 -19.91 -12.13
C VAL A 51 -8.53 -20.78 -12.76
N VAL A 52 -9.74 -20.72 -12.20
CA VAL A 52 -10.93 -21.38 -12.73
C VAL A 52 -11.38 -20.62 -13.97
N GLU A 53 -11.62 -21.30 -15.08
CA GLU A 53 -12.14 -20.69 -16.31
C GLU A 53 -13.42 -19.89 -16.00
N GLY A 54 -13.38 -18.57 -16.20
CA GLY A 54 -14.48 -17.66 -15.90
C GLY A 54 -14.22 -16.61 -14.80
N THR A 55 -13.01 -16.53 -14.24
CA THR A 55 -12.63 -15.44 -13.31
C THR A 55 -12.80 -14.09 -14.01
N SER A 56 -13.76 -13.29 -13.55
CA SER A 56 -14.09 -12.02 -14.19
C SER A 56 -13.01 -10.99 -13.86
N PHE A 57 -12.70 -10.06 -14.78
CA PHE A 57 -11.69 -9.00 -14.55
C PHE A 57 -11.94 -8.22 -13.25
N VAL A 58 -13.21 -8.15 -12.84
CA VAL A 58 -13.65 -7.56 -11.59
C VAL A 58 -13.01 -8.24 -10.36
N GLU A 59 -12.89 -9.56 -10.33
CA GLU A 59 -12.27 -10.30 -9.21
C GLU A 59 -10.75 -10.12 -9.14
N ALA A 60 -10.11 -9.79 -10.27
CA ALA A 60 -8.68 -9.47 -10.34
C ALA A 60 -8.37 -8.00 -9.98
N LEU A 61 -9.38 -7.11 -9.92
CA LEU A 61 -9.18 -5.69 -9.61
C LEU A 61 -8.55 -5.45 -8.22
N PRO A 62 -9.03 -6.06 -7.11
CA PRO A 62 -8.44 -5.83 -5.80
C PRO A 62 -6.93 -6.10 -5.73
N PRO A 63 -6.40 -7.27 -6.17
CA PRO A 63 -4.96 -7.50 -6.13
C PRO A 63 -4.17 -6.57 -7.07
N ILE A 64 -4.72 -6.20 -8.23
CA ILE A 64 -4.08 -5.23 -9.14
C ILE A 64 -3.97 -3.85 -8.46
N LEU A 65 -5.06 -3.33 -7.89
CA LEU A 65 -5.06 -2.04 -7.19
C LEU A 65 -4.10 -2.05 -5.98
N MET A 66 -4.05 -3.17 -5.26
CA MET A 66 -3.11 -3.36 -4.15
C MET A 66 -1.67 -3.34 -4.64
N PHE A 67 -1.39 -3.99 -5.77
CA PHE A 67 -0.07 -3.95 -6.41
C PHE A 67 0.33 -2.52 -6.84
N LEU A 68 -0.58 -1.77 -7.46
CA LEU A 68 -0.36 -0.34 -7.77
C LEU A 68 -0.14 0.50 -6.52
N SER A 69 -0.82 0.19 -5.41
CA SER A 69 -0.59 0.86 -4.12
C SER A 69 0.83 0.60 -3.61
N VAL A 70 1.35 -0.62 -3.73
CA VAL A 70 2.73 -0.97 -3.35
C VAL A 70 3.76 -0.28 -4.25
N LEU A 71 3.49 -0.18 -5.56
CA LEU A 71 4.31 0.64 -6.46
C LEU A 71 4.30 2.11 -6.03
N GLY A 72 3.15 2.63 -5.61
CA GLY A 72 3.00 3.95 -4.99
C GLY A 72 3.90 4.13 -3.77
N LEU A 73 3.95 3.14 -2.85
CA LEU A 73 4.90 3.14 -1.72
C LEU A 73 6.36 3.19 -2.19
N GLY A 74 6.70 2.41 -3.22
CA GLY A 74 8.04 2.43 -3.81
C GLY A 74 8.41 3.80 -4.36
N ILE A 75 7.48 4.46 -5.06
CA ILE A 75 7.64 5.83 -5.57
C ILE A 75 7.73 6.83 -4.41
N ALA A 76 7.02 6.60 -3.30
CA ALA A 76 7.06 7.44 -2.10
C ALA A 76 8.46 7.55 -1.51
N TRP A 77 9.32 6.58 -1.79
CA TRP A 77 10.71 6.58 -1.35
C TRP A 77 11.53 7.74 -1.94
N ARG A 78 11.22 8.14 -3.18
CA ARG A 78 11.85 9.27 -3.90
C ARG A 78 10.95 10.52 -3.94
N TRP A 79 9.63 10.33 -3.92
CA TRP A 79 8.61 11.39 -3.97
C TRP A 79 7.50 11.13 -2.94
N GLU A 80 7.78 11.44 -1.67
CA GLU A 80 6.92 11.15 -0.51
C GLU A 80 5.45 11.60 -0.71
N LYS A 81 5.23 12.79 -1.29
CA LYS A 81 3.89 13.31 -1.61
C LYS A 81 3.16 12.46 -2.65
N LEU A 82 3.82 12.20 -3.78
CA LEU A 82 3.18 11.57 -4.93
C LEU A 82 2.90 10.11 -4.63
N GLY A 83 3.88 9.40 -4.09
CA GLY A 83 3.76 7.99 -3.76
C GLY A 83 2.80 7.70 -2.60
N GLY A 84 2.81 8.52 -1.55
CA GLY A 84 1.86 8.38 -0.44
C GLY A 84 0.42 8.65 -0.86
N ALA A 85 0.19 9.68 -1.68
CA ALA A 85 -1.14 9.98 -2.23
C ALA A 85 -1.63 8.88 -3.18
N ILE A 86 -0.76 8.42 -4.10
CA ILE A 86 -1.04 7.30 -5.00
C ILE A 86 -1.42 6.06 -4.20
N ALA A 87 -0.59 5.69 -3.21
CA ALA A 87 -0.84 4.55 -2.36
C ALA A 87 -2.22 4.61 -1.70
N LEU A 88 -2.56 5.75 -1.08
CA LEU A 88 -3.85 5.95 -0.41
C LEU A 88 -5.03 5.93 -1.37
N VAL A 89 -4.92 6.56 -2.54
CA VAL A 89 -6.00 6.57 -3.55
C VAL A 89 -6.27 5.15 -4.04
N PHE A 90 -5.22 4.39 -4.38
CA PHE A 90 -5.38 3.00 -4.81
C PHE A 90 -5.92 2.12 -3.69
N GLN A 91 -5.58 2.41 -2.44
CA GLN A 91 -6.05 1.67 -1.28
C GLN A 91 -7.52 1.96 -0.95
N LEU A 92 -7.95 3.21 -1.07
CA LEU A 92 -9.36 3.61 -1.02
C LEU A 92 -10.16 2.96 -2.14
N ALA A 93 -9.63 2.95 -3.36
CA ALA A 93 -10.26 2.26 -4.48
C ALA A 93 -10.39 0.74 -4.21
N THR A 94 -9.34 0.12 -3.67
CA THR A 94 -9.36 -1.31 -3.29
C THR A 94 -10.43 -1.57 -2.24
N LEU A 95 -10.57 -0.69 -1.24
CA LEU A 95 -11.57 -0.79 -0.19
C LEU A 95 -13.00 -0.66 -0.75
N LEU A 96 -13.24 0.28 -1.66
CA LEU A 96 -14.53 0.43 -2.34
C LEU A 96 -14.88 -0.83 -3.14
N VAL A 97 -13.92 -1.36 -3.90
CA VAL A 97 -14.13 -2.58 -4.69
C VAL A 97 -14.41 -3.78 -3.78
N LEU A 98 -13.67 -3.94 -2.68
CA LEU A 98 -13.91 -4.98 -1.67
C LEU A 98 -15.31 -4.87 -1.04
N LEU A 99 -15.75 -3.65 -0.73
CA LEU A 99 -17.08 -3.41 -0.14
C LEU A 99 -18.22 -3.80 -1.09
N ILE A 100 -18.02 -3.64 -2.41
CA ILE A 100 -19.00 -4.02 -3.43
C ILE A 100 -18.97 -5.54 -3.68
N GLN A 101 -17.79 -6.16 -3.72
CA GLN A 101 -17.64 -7.58 -4.05
C GLN A 101 -17.93 -8.53 -2.89
N ILE A 102 -17.58 -8.15 -1.66
CA ILE A 102 -17.71 -8.98 -0.46
C ILE A 102 -18.60 -8.23 0.53
N PRO A 103 -19.93 -8.39 0.46
CA PRO A 103 -20.81 -7.86 1.48
C PRO A 103 -20.47 -8.53 2.83
N ILE A 104 -20.16 -7.70 3.83
CA ILE A 104 -19.67 -8.05 5.18
C ILE A 104 -20.56 -9.10 5.90
N THR A 105 -21.76 -9.33 5.40
CA THR A 105 -22.79 -10.16 6.01
C THR A 105 -22.67 -11.66 5.75
N GLN A 106 -21.86 -12.14 4.79
CA GLN A 106 -21.88 -13.56 4.40
C GLN A 106 -20.80 -14.46 5.02
N ASP A 107 -19.56 -14.01 5.27
CA ASP A 107 -18.48 -14.90 5.77
C ASP A 107 -17.41 -14.18 6.62
N PHE A 108 -17.72 -13.96 7.90
CA PHE A 108 -16.90 -13.15 8.83
C PHE A 108 -15.39 -13.50 8.94
N PRO A 109 -14.95 -14.78 8.98
CA PRO A 109 -13.51 -15.08 9.10
C PRO A 109 -12.74 -14.90 7.79
N ARG A 110 -13.37 -15.18 6.63
CA ARG A 110 -12.72 -15.08 5.31
C ARG A 110 -12.69 -13.64 4.81
N SER A 111 -13.69 -12.84 5.21
CA SER A 111 -13.78 -11.42 4.88
C SER A 111 -12.75 -10.57 5.63
N ALA A 112 -12.36 -10.95 6.84
CA ALA A 112 -11.47 -10.13 7.68
C ALA A 112 -10.02 -10.03 7.17
N ILE A 113 -9.53 -11.07 6.49
CA ILE A 113 -8.15 -11.15 5.98
C ILE A 113 -7.81 -10.01 5.00
N PRO A 114 -8.61 -9.74 3.94
CA PRO A 114 -8.31 -8.63 3.03
C PRO A 114 -8.39 -7.26 3.71
N TYR A 115 -9.29 -7.05 4.67
CA TYR A 115 -9.34 -5.80 5.44
C TYR A 115 -8.10 -5.62 6.33
N LEU A 116 -7.63 -6.67 6.99
CA LEU A 116 -6.40 -6.61 7.80
C LEU A 116 -5.17 -6.30 6.95
N MET A 117 -5.03 -6.92 5.79
CA MET A 117 -3.96 -6.57 4.85
C MET A 117 -4.05 -5.11 4.41
N LEU A 118 -5.27 -4.62 4.17
CA LEU A 118 -5.50 -3.22 3.80
C LEU A 118 -5.06 -2.28 4.92
N VAL A 119 -5.34 -2.59 6.19
CA VAL A 119 -4.85 -1.78 7.32
C VAL A 119 -3.32 -1.80 7.40
N ILE A 120 -2.69 -2.98 7.26
CA ILE A 120 -1.22 -3.12 7.34
C ILE A 120 -0.53 -2.28 6.26
N VAL A 121 -1.06 -2.29 5.02
CA VAL A 121 -0.50 -1.49 3.92
C VAL A 121 -0.80 0.00 4.10
N ALA A 122 -1.88 0.37 4.79
CA ALA A 122 -2.32 1.77 4.93
C ALA A 122 -1.43 2.54 5.89
N ILE A 123 -0.94 1.87 6.94
CA ILE A 123 -0.07 2.45 7.97
C ILE A 123 1.13 3.22 7.35
N PRO A 124 1.98 2.60 6.50
CA PRO A 124 3.09 3.32 5.87
C PRO A 124 2.60 4.44 4.92
N GLY A 125 1.52 4.25 4.17
CA GLY A 125 0.95 5.29 3.30
C GLY A 125 0.51 6.55 4.07
N ILE A 126 -0.18 6.36 5.21
CA ILE A 126 -0.58 7.44 6.12
C ILE A 126 0.65 8.08 6.75
N LEU A 127 1.65 7.30 7.18
CA LEU A 127 2.89 7.84 7.77
C LEU A 127 3.66 8.73 6.78
N PHE A 128 3.73 8.35 5.50
CA PHE A 128 4.31 9.20 4.45
C PHE A 128 3.52 10.51 4.26
N LEU A 129 2.19 10.44 4.26
CA LEU A 129 1.33 11.61 4.09
C LEU A 129 1.41 12.57 5.30
N VAL A 130 1.38 12.03 6.52
CA VAL A 130 1.48 12.78 7.78
C VAL A 130 2.87 13.40 7.93
N GLY A 131 3.94 12.64 7.61
CA GLY A 131 5.30 13.16 7.61
C GLY A 131 5.48 14.33 6.65
N TRP A 132 4.84 14.27 5.48
CA TRP A 132 4.78 15.38 4.53
C TRP A 132 3.99 16.58 5.07
N TRP A 133 2.79 16.35 5.62
CA TRP A 133 1.93 17.44 6.10
C TRP A 133 2.58 18.18 7.27
N ARG A 134 3.23 17.45 8.18
CA ARG A 134 4.00 18.02 9.29
C ARG A 134 5.21 18.82 8.81
N SER A 135 5.88 18.38 7.73
CA SER A 135 6.96 19.16 7.10
C SER A 135 6.49 20.48 6.48
N ARG A 136 5.19 20.64 6.19
CA ARG A 136 4.60 21.89 5.69
C ARG A 136 4.03 22.79 6.80
N GLY A 137 3.92 22.30 8.04
CA GLY A 137 3.37 23.05 9.18
C GLY A 137 4.25 24.19 9.71
N MET A 138 5.32 24.58 9.01
CA MET A 138 5.99 25.87 9.21
C MET A 138 5.70 26.80 8.02
N PRO A 139 4.55 27.50 8.01
CA PRO A 139 4.54 28.83 7.42
C PRO A 139 5.43 29.71 8.30
N THR A 140 6.63 30.00 7.83
CA THR A 140 7.28 31.26 8.20
C THR A 140 6.47 32.37 7.53
N SER A 141 5.48 32.89 8.24
CA SER A 141 4.99 34.27 8.07
C SER A 141 4.71 34.85 9.43
#